data_AF-A0A117SND3-F1
#
_entry.id   AF-A0A117SND3-F1
#
_cell.length_a   1.000
_cell.length_b   1.000
_cell.length_c   1.000
_cell.angle_alpha   90.00
_cell.angle_beta   90.00
_cell.angle_gamma   90.00
#
_symmetry.space_group_name_H-M   'P 1'
#
loop_
_entity.id
_entity.type
_entity.pdbx_description
1 polymer ?
#
loop_
_entity_poly.entity_id
_entity_poly.type
_entity_poly.pdbx_seq_one_letter_code
_entity_poly.pdbx_strand_id
1 'polypeptide(L)'
;MGREFDDFSNILMRPRRVRILRLLIEQGTMKISDIRRILNAPASSVYYDIEILRANGLVIKDGSYVKITSKGRELVERLDGILGSMQESRRSRTEELADILLMRPIVISIYRLGPAMVFLYSVIIIVLGLVMAFMQGYELMLLVFVEGISFMPVSITVISVLAYVGIALFIYKYLLGNEIIDLRLLSGVFASLIPTSIYPTIMALITPWIPPLPLSIIDALLKALLPLASLIILATVLSMLSGKPMEYSLLFETLLLLIPSVIIYIAIFR
;
A
#
# COMPACT_ATOMS: atom_id res chain seq x y z
N MET A 1 24.29 -35.32 15.70
CA MET A 1 24.38 -34.48 14.47
C MET A 1 23.02 -34.14 13.86
N GLY A 2 21.89 -34.23 14.60
CA GLY A 2 20.55 -33.87 14.07
C GLY A 2 19.97 -32.56 14.61
N ARG A 3 20.41 -32.09 15.79
CA ARG A 3 19.79 -30.93 16.47
C ARG A 3 20.29 -29.56 15.97
N GLU A 4 21.47 -29.47 15.37
CA GLU A 4 21.96 -28.19 14.80
C GLU A 4 21.29 -27.86 13.46
N PHE A 5 20.78 -28.85 12.72
CA PHE A 5 20.10 -28.63 11.45
C PHE A 5 18.67 -28.07 11.62
N ASP A 6 18.00 -28.44 12.71
CA ASP A 6 16.61 -27.99 12.96
C ASP A 6 16.54 -26.50 13.28
N ASP A 7 17.50 -25.95 14.04
CA ASP A 7 17.59 -24.50 14.31
C ASP A 7 18.07 -23.68 13.10
N PHE A 8 18.93 -24.26 12.26
CA PHE A 8 19.35 -23.63 11.01
C PHE A 8 18.20 -23.51 10.00
N SER A 9 17.30 -24.51 9.93
CA SER A 9 16.25 -24.58 8.91
C SER A 9 15.14 -23.53 9.09
N ASN A 10 14.69 -23.29 10.32
CA ASN A 10 13.52 -22.44 10.58
C ASN A 10 13.79 -20.95 10.40
N ILE A 11 15.03 -20.51 10.62
CA ILE A 11 15.42 -19.12 10.44
C ILE A 11 15.89 -18.87 9.01
N LEU A 12 16.58 -19.80 8.35
CA LEU A 12 17.18 -19.56 7.02
C LEU A 12 16.23 -19.85 5.84
N MET A 13 15.21 -20.70 5.99
CA MET A 13 14.31 -21.08 4.89
C MET A 13 13.12 -20.14 4.70
N ARG A 14 13.35 -18.82 4.73
CA ARG A 14 12.38 -17.89 4.13
C ARG A 14 12.57 -17.91 2.60
N PRO A 15 11.50 -18.08 1.79
CA PRO A 15 11.60 -18.17 0.33
C PRO A 15 12.39 -17.02 -0.30
N ARG A 16 12.30 -15.82 0.29
CA ARG A 16 13.01 -14.63 -0.18
C ARG A 16 14.53 -14.71 0.03
N ARG A 17 15.02 -15.32 1.12
CA ARG A 17 16.46 -15.48 1.40
C ARG A 17 17.09 -16.46 0.42
N VAL A 18 16.40 -17.56 0.14
CA VAL A 18 16.82 -18.54 -0.87
C VAL A 18 16.87 -17.88 -2.26
N ARG A 19 15.87 -17.07 -2.61
CA ARG A 19 15.89 -16.28 -3.85
C ARG A 19 17.05 -15.29 -3.92
N ILE A 20 17.38 -14.60 -2.81
CA ILE A 20 18.57 -13.71 -2.76
C ILE A 20 19.83 -14.51 -3.05
N LEU A 21 20.02 -15.67 -2.41
CA LEU A 21 21.20 -16.51 -2.63
C LEU A 21 21.29 -17.03 -4.07
N ARG A 22 20.17 -17.47 -4.66
CA ARG A 22 20.12 -17.90 -6.08
C ARG A 22 20.49 -16.77 -7.04
N LEU A 23 19.95 -15.57 -6.84
CA LEU A 23 20.29 -14.39 -7.65
C LEU A 23 21.80 -14.07 -7.58
N LEU A 24 22.40 -14.19 -6.40
CA LEU A 24 23.84 -13.97 -6.20
C LEU A 24 24.71 -15.11 -6.77
N ILE A 25 24.18 -16.32 -6.94
CA ILE A 25 24.88 -17.41 -7.64
C ILE A 25 24.89 -17.14 -9.15
N GLU A 26 23.76 -16.74 -9.71
CA GLU A 26 23.60 -16.49 -11.15
C GLU A 26 24.36 -15.24 -11.62
N GLN A 27 24.25 -14.13 -10.87
CA GLN A 27 24.77 -12.82 -11.27
C GLN A 27 26.04 -12.41 -10.52
N GLY A 28 26.47 -13.20 -9.53
CA GLY A 28 27.67 -12.92 -8.74
C GLY A 28 27.46 -11.79 -7.72
N THR A 29 28.14 -10.67 -7.92
CA THR A 29 28.10 -9.54 -6.97
C THR A 29 27.04 -8.54 -7.41
N MET A 30 26.11 -8.19 -6.53
CA MET A 30 24.97 -7.32 -6.87
C MET A 30 24.81 -6.18 -5.87
N LYS A 31 24.28 -5.04 -6.32
CA LYS A 31 23.85 -3.98 -5.40
C LYS A 31 22.56 -4.37 -4.70
N ILE A 32 22.41 -3.96 -3.44
CA ILE A 32 21.17 -4.16 -2.66
C ILE A 32 19.96 -3.54 -3.36
N SER A 33 20.14 -2.40 -4.06
CA SER A 33 19.10 -1.75 -4.86
C SER A 33 18.59 -2.63 -6.01
N ASP A 34 19.48 -3.41 -6.63
CA ASP A 34 19.16 -4.26 -7.77
C ASP A 34 18.48 -5.53 -7.31
N ILE A 35 18.97 -6.13 -6.22
CA ILE A 35 18.31 -7.25 -5.52
C ILE A 35 16.89 -6.84 -5.12
N ARG A 36 16.72 -5.64 -4.54
CA ARG A 36 15.40 -5.09 -4.18
C ARG A 36 14.49 -4.98 -5.40
N ARG A 37 15.01 -4.47 -6.53
CA ARG A 37 14.24 -4.29 -7.76
C ARG A 37 13.80 -5.62 -8.36
N ILE A 38 14.67 -6.62 -8.39
CA ILE A 38 14.40 -7.94 -8.95
C ILE A 38 13.41 -8.73 -8.07
N LEU A 39 13.56 -8.64 -6.75
CA LEU A 39 12.67 -9.34 -5.81
C LEU A 39 11.34 -8.63 -5.57
N ASN A 40 11.19 -7.40 -6.07
CA ASN A 40 10.03 -6.54 -5.84
C ASN A 40 9.61 -6.50 -4.36
N ALA A 41 10.59 -6.33 -3.46
CA ALA A 41 10.38 -6.40 -2.02
C ALA A 41 10.73 -5.06 -1.33
N PRO A 42 10.13 -4.74 -0.16
CA PRO A 42 10.47 -3.53 0.60
C PRO A 42 11.95 -3.49 0.97
N ALA A 43 12.55 -2.29 0.95
CA ALA A 43 13.98 -2.11 1.23
C ALA A 43 14.36 -2.70 2.60
N SER A 44 13.59 -2.37 3.66
CA SER A 44 13.79 -2.87 5.02
C SER A 44 13.83 -4.40 5.11
N SER A 45 12.94 -5.08 4.38
CA SER A 45 12.89 -6.54 4.32
C SER A 45 14.11 -7.14 3.63
N VAL A 46 14.57 -6.52 2.54
CA VAL A 46 15.77 -6.96 1.81
C VAL A 46 17.03 -6.72 2.64
N TYR A 47 17.14 -5.56 3.29
CA TYR A 47 18.25 -5.26 4.20
C TYR A 47 18.29 -6.22 5.38
N TYR A 48 17.15 -6.49 6.02
CA TYR A 48 17.04 -7.46 7.12
C TYR A 48 17.45 -8.86 6.70
N ASP A 49 16.97 -9.33 5.55
CA ASP A 49 17.30 -10.66 5.05
C ASP A 49 18.77 -10.77 4.66
N ILE A 50 19.35 -9.74 4.04
CA ILE A 50 20.80 -9.70 3.74
C ILE A 50 21.62 -9.67 5.02
N GLU A 51 21.19 -8.93 6.04
CA GLU A 51 21.90 -8.85 7.32
C GLU A 51 21.88 -10.20 8.05
N ILE A 52 20.77 -10.93 7.98
CA ILE A 52 20.70 -12.30 8.51
C ILE A 52 21.58 -13.25 7.72
N LEU A 53 21.56 -13.18 6.38
CA LEU A 53 22.45 -13.99 5.55
C LEU A 53 23.93 -13.68 5.84
N ARG A 54 24.27 -12.41 6.11
CA ARG A 54 25.61 -11.97 6.49
C ARG A 54 26.01 -12.50 7.86
N ALA A 55 25.14 -12.36 8.85
CA ALA A 55 25.38 -12.85 10.22
C ALA A 55 25.62 -14.37 10.25
N ASN A 56 25.02 -15.11 9.32
CA ASN A 56 25.22 -16.57 9.19
C ASN A 56 26.40 -16.97 8.28
N GLY A 57 27.13 -15.99 7.74
CA GLY A 57 28.30 -16.19 6.88
C GLY A 57 27.97 -16.69 5.47
N LEU A 58 26.73 -16.50 5.00
CA LEU A 58 26.28 -16.94 3.67
C LEU A 58 26.52 -15.89 2.59
N VAL A 59 26.61 -14.62 2.98
CA VAL A 59 26.95 -13.50 2.09
C VAL A 59 27.96 -12.56 2.74
N ILE A 60 28.74 -11.87 1.92
CA ILE A 60 29.59 -10.75 2.31
C ILE A 60 28.95 -9.48 1.78
N LYS A 61 28.89 -8.46 2.63
CA LYS A 61 28.41 -7.12 2.28
C LYS A 61 29.62 -6.17 2.26
N ASP A 62 29.84 -5.55 1.11
CA ASP A 62 30.86 -4.51 0.91
C ASP A 62 30.15 -3.21 0.47
N GLY A 63 29.91 -2.31 1.43
CA GLY A 63 29.07 -1.13 1.24
C GLY A 63 27.66 -1.47 0.75
N SER A 64 27.32 -1.03 -0.47
CA SER A 64 26.05 -1.30 -1.13
C SER A 64 25.99 -2.61 -1.91
N TYR A 65 27.10 -3.34 -1.99
CA TYR A 65 27.24 -4.56 -2.76
C TYR A 65 27.19 -5.80 -1.87
N VAL A 66 26.62 -6.87 -2.40
CA VAL A 66 26.49 -8.16 -1.73
C VAL A 66 27.03 -9.23 -2.65
N LYS A 67 27.83 -10.13 -2.08
CA LYS A 67 28.44 -11.28 -2.75
C LYS A 67 28.17 -12.54 -1.95
N ILE A 68 27.88 -13.65 -2.62
CA ILE A 68 27.70 -14.94 -1.95
C ILE A 68 29.05 -15.55 -1.53
N THR A 69 29.08 -16.22 -0.38
CA THR A 69 30.25 -16.99 0.10
C THR A 69 30.23 -18.43 -0.42
N SER A 70 31.33 -19.15 -0.26
CA SER A 70 31.39 -20.61 -0.51
C SER A 70 30.36 -21.36 0.33
N LYS A 71 30.21 -21.00 1.61
CA LYS A 71 29.20 -21.55 2.54
C LYS A 71 27.77 -21.30 2.06
N GLY A 72 27.51 -20.10 1.52
CA GLY A 72 26.21 -19.75 0.92
C GLY A 72 25.89 -20.57 -0.32
N ARG A 73 26.90 -20.83 -1.16
CA ARG A 73 26.76 -21.64 -2.38
C ARG A 73 26.47 -23.11 -2.06
N GLU A 74 27.24 -23.70 -1.14
CA GLU A 74 27.06 -25.08 -0.70
C GLU A 74 25.67 -25.30 -0.07
N LEU A 75 25.14 -24.31 0.64
CA LEU A 75 23.78 -24.36 1.18
C LEU A 75 22.73 -24.44 0.05
N VAL A 76 22.86 -23.62 -1.00
CA VAL A 76 21.90 -23.64 -2.13
C VAL A 76 22.00 -24.94 -2.91
N GLU A 77 23.21 -25.46 -3.14
CA GLU A 77 23.41 -26.75 -3.84
C GLU A 77 22.80 -27.92 -3.04
N ARG A 78 22.95 -27.91 -1.70
CA ARG A 78 22.28 -28.88 -0.82
C ARG A 78 20.77 -28.72 -0.81
N LEU A 79 20.27 -27.48 -0.89
CA LEU A 79 18.85 -27.18 -0.99
C LEU A 79 18.26 -27.64 -2.31
N ASP A 80 18.96 -27.47 -3.43
CA ASP A 80 18.49 -27.94 -4.75
C ASP A 80 18.45 -29.48 -4.83
N GLY A 81 19.33 -30.18 -4.09
CA GLY A 81 19.24 -31.62 -3.89
C GLY A 81 18.04 -32.11 -3.06
N ILE A 82 17.43 -31.23 -2.25
CA ILE A 82 16.27 -31.53 -1.39
C ILE A 82 14.97 -30.95 -1.98
N LEU A 83 15.04 -29.85 -2.73
CA LEU A 83 13.91 -29.07 -3.24
C LEU A 83 13.46 -29.44 -4.65
N GLY A 84 14.11 -30.41 -5.31
CA GLY A 84 13.62 -31.00 -6.56
C GLY A 84 12.19 -31.57 -6.48
N SER A 85 11.62 -31.66 -5.28
CA SER A 85 10.24 -32.13 -5.01
C SER A 85 9.31 -31.08 -4.36
N MET A 86 9.77 -29.84 -4.11
CA MET A 86 8.98 -28.80 -3.41
C MET A 86 8.82 -27.49 -4.19
N GLN A 87 9.08 -27.50 -5.50
CA GLN A 87 9.04 -26.29 -6.32
C GLN A 87 7.62 -25.84 -6.73
N GLU A 88 6.56 -26.46 -6.19
CA GLU A 88 5.19 -25.97 -6.28
C GLU A 88 4.49 -26.00 -4.90
N SER A 89 3.89 -24.87 -4.54
CA SER A 89 3.15 -24.61 -3.29
C SER A 89 4.06 -24.39 -2.05
N ARG A 90 3.93 -23.33 -1.27
CA ARG A 90 2.77 -22.54 -0.85
C ARG A 90 3.18 -21.08 -0.67
N ARG A 91 2.45 -20.14 -1.28
CA ARG A 91 2.32 -18.81 -0.66
C ARG A 91 1.74 -19.03 0.75
N SER A 92 2.34 -18.42 1.76
CA SER A 92 1.78 -18.51 3.11
C SER A 92 0.36 -17.95 3.08
N ARG A 93 -0.64 -18.68 3.61
CA ARG A 93 -2.03 -18.18 3.69
C ARG A 93 -2.12 -16.80 4.37
N THR A 94 -1.19 -16.50 5.28
CA THR A 94 -1.10 -15.19 5.93
C THR A 94 -0.57 -14.09 5.01
N GLU A 95 0.35 -14.41 4.08
CA GLU A 95 0.80 -13.45 3.06
C GLU A 95 -0.28 -13.22 2.01
N GLU A 96 -1.04 -14.25 1.62
CA GLU A 96 -2.20 -14.08 0.73
C GLU A 96 -3.30 -13.23 1.38
N LEU A 97 -3.62 -13.49 2.64
CA LEU A 97 -4.60 -12.69 3.39
C LEU A 97 -4.13 -11.25 3.56
N ALA A 98 -2.85 -11.03 3.87
CA ALA A 98 -2.28 -9.69 3.94
C ALA A 98 -2.30 -9.00 2.57
N ASP A 99 -1.96 -9.70 1.49
CA ASP A 99 -1.97 -9.10 0.14
C ASP A 99 -3.39 -8.74 -0.32
N ILE A 100 -4.40 -9.55 0.04
CA ILE A 100 -5.82 -9.26 -0.23
C ILE A 100 -6.31 -8.09 0.62
N LEU A 101 -6.08 -8.13 1.93
CA LEU A 101 -6.57 -7.13 2.89
C LEU A 101 -5.92 -5.76 2.66
N LEU A 102 -4.66 -5.76 2.21
CA LEU A 102 -3.90 -4.55 1.90
C LEU A 102 -4.04 -4.10 0.43
N MET A 103 -4.88 -4.78 -0.36
CA MET A 103 -5.09 -4.49 -1.80
C MET A 103 -3.78 -4.36 -2.60
N ARG A 104 -2.70 -5.02 -2.16
CA ARG A 104 -1.37 -4.90 -2.77
C ARG A 104 -1.35 -5.25 -4.26
N PRO A 105 -2.07 -6.28 -4.74
CA PRO A 105 -2.14 -6.58 -6.17
C PRO A 105 -2.70 -5.41 -7.00
N ILE A 106 -3.69 -4.69 -6.47
CA ILE A 106 -4.30 -3.53 -7.14
C ILE A 106 -3.28 -2.39 -7.19
N VAL A 107 -2.64 -2.09 -6.06
CA VAL A 107 -1.61 -1.04 -5.98
C VAL A 107 -0.43 -1.35 -6.90
N ILE A 108 0.05 -2.60 -6.94
CA ILE A 108 1.13 -3.03 -7.85
C ILE A 108 0.71 -2.90 -9.32
N SER A 109 -0.53 -3.25 -9.66
CA SER A 109 -1.06 -3.12 -11.02
C SER A 109 -1.16 -1.66 -11.44
N ILE A 110 -1.58 -0.78 -10.53
CA ILE A 110 -1.58 0.68 -10.70
C ILE A 110 -0.14 1.17 -10.95
N TYR A 111 0.83 0.76 -10.14
CA TYR A 111 2.23 1.16 -10.32
C TYR A 111 2.86 0.69 -11.63
N ARG A 112 2.36 -0.38 -12.27
CA ARG A 112 2.84 -0.84 -13.58
C ARG A 112 2.46 0.09 -14.74
N LEU A 113 1.39 0.86 -14.63
CA LEU A 113 0.94 1.82 -15.66
C LEU A 113 1.86 3.05 -15.77
N GLY A 114 2.74 3.26 -14.79
CA GLY A 114 3.64 4.41 -14.69
C GLY A 114 2.97 5.60 -13.98
N PRO A 115 3.73 6.40 -13.19
CA PRO A 115 3.17 7.48 -12.35
C PRO A 115 2.29 8.49 -13.09
N ALA A 116 2.66 8.86 -14.32
CA ALA A 116 1.93 9.85 -15.11
C ALA A 116 0.53 9.35 -15.52
N MET A 117 0.42 8.10 -15.95
CA MET A 117 -0.87 7.51 -16.34
C MET A 117 -1.77 7.32 -15.13
N VAL A 118 -1.21 6.85 -14.01
CA VAL A 118 -1.95 6.72 -12.74
C VAL A 118 -2.49 8.07 -12.31
N PHE A 119 -1.67 9.12 -12.35
CA PHE A 119 -2.11 10.46 -12.02
C PHE A 119 -3.24 10.92 -12.93
N LEU A 120 -3.09 10.78 -14.25
CA LEU A 120 -4.11 11.16 -15.23
C LEU A 120 -5.45 10.46 -14.98
N TYR A 121 -5.45 9.13 -14.86
CA TYR A 121 -6.68 8.37 -14.60
C TYR A 121 -7.30 8.71 -13.26
N SER A 122 -6.49 8.90 -12.22
CA SER A 122 -7.00 9.28 -10.89
C SER A 122 -7.69 10.63 -10.95
N VAL A 123 -7.08 11.62 -11.60
CA VAL A 123 -7.69 12.96 -11.79
C VAL A 123 -9.01 12.85 -12.56
N ILE A 124 -9.05 12.08 -13.66
CA ILE A 124 -10.30 11.89 -14.44
C ILE A 124 -11.40 11.28 -13.57
N ILE A 125 -11.10 10.22 -12.81
CA ILE A 125 -12.09 9.54 -11.96
C ILE A 125 -12.56 10.47 -10.83
N ILE A 126 -11.64 11.19 -10.20
CA ILE A 126 -11.98 12.15 -9.13
C ILE A 126 -12.88 13.26 -9.70
N VAL A 127 -12.51 13.87 -10.83
CA VAL A 127 -13.31 14.93 -11.46
C VAL A 127 -14.71 14.42 -11.83
N LEU A 128 -14.83 13.22 -12.41
CA LEU A 128 -16.13 12.61 -12.69
C LEU A 128 -16.94 12.38 -11.40
N GLY A 129 -16.30 11.88 -10.36
CA GLY A 129 -16.91 11.70 -9.04
C GLY A 129 -17.43 13.01 -8.44
N LEU A 130 -16.64 14.09 -8.55
CA LEU A 130 -17.01 15.42 -8.08
C LEU A 130 -18.15 16.04 -8.90
N VAL A 131 -18.17 15.84 -10.22
CA VAL A 131 -19.29 16.27 -11.08
C VAL A 131 -20.56 15.53 -10.68
N MET A 132 -20.48 14.21 -10.48
CA MET A 132 -21.62 13.42 -10.02
C MET A 132 -22.08 13.83 -8.62
N ALA A 133 -21.16 14.13 -7.71
CA ALA A 133 -21.47 14.66 -6.39
C ALA A 133 -22.26 15.96 -6.51
N PHE A 134 -21.79 16.90 -7.31
CA PHE A 134 -22.47 18.17 -7.54
C PHE A 134 -23.88 17.99 -8.12
N MET A 135 -24.05 17.10 -9.11
CA MET A 135 -25.35 16.81 -9.71
C MET A 135 -26.34 16.16 -8.74
N GLN A 136 -25.84 15.31 -7.84
CA GLN A 136 -26.63 14.61 -6.81
C GLN A 136 -26.80 15.43 -5.53
N GLY A 137 -26.19 16.61 -5.44
CA GLY A 137 -26.19 17.42 -4.22
C GLY A 137 -25.39 16.80 -3.07
N TYR A 138 -24.37 15.99 -3.34
CA TYR A 138 -23.43 15.52 -2.32
C TYR A 138 -22.24 16.47 -2.17
N GLU A 139 -21.77 16.62 -0.94
CA GLU A 139 -20.59 17.39 -0.60
C GLU A 139 -19.56 16.53 0.12
N LEU A 140 -18.29 16.70 -0.21
CA LEU A 140 -17.20 15.96 0.44
C LEU A 140 -16.72 16.72 1.68
N MET A 141 -16.80 16.07 2.84
CA MET A 141 -16.20 16.54 4.09
C MET A 141 -14.99 15.69 4.45
N LEU A 142 -13.79 16.19 4.11
CA LEU A 142 -12.51 15.48 4.16
C LEU A 142 -12.53 14.12 3.42
N LEU A 143 -13.10 13.10 4.06
CA LEU A 143 -13.19 11.74 3.57
C LEU A 143 -14.64 11.25 3.33
N VAL A 144 -15.65 11.92 3.87
CA VAL A 144 -17.03 11.42 3.86
C VAL A 144 -17.90 12.30 2.99
N PHE A 145 -18.58 11.70 2.02
CA PHE A 145 -19.64 12.40 1.27
C PHE A 145 -20.91 12.46 2.10
N VAL A 146 -21.53 13.64 2.13
CA VAL A 146 -22.77 13.90 2.85
C VAL A 146 -23.77 14.57 1.92
N GLU A 147 -25.06 14.35 2.13
CA GLU A 147 -26.09 15.10 1.41
C GLU A 147 -25.97 16.58 1.77
N GLY A 148 -25.97 17.42 0.74
CA GLY A 148 -25.70 18.85 0.84
C GLY A 148 -26.69 19.51 1.79
N ILE A 149 -26.15 20.13 2.83
CA ILE A 149 -26.95 20.95 3.73
C ILE A 149 -27.17 22.30 3.04
N SER A 150 -28.39 22.86 3.14
CA SER A 150 -28.81 24.11 2.49
C SER A 150 -27.90 25.34 2.71
N PHE A 151 -26.95 25.27 3.64
CA PHE A 151 -26.04 26.34 4.02
C PHE A 151 -24.59 26.12 3.60
N MET A 152 -24.27 25.00 2.95
CA MET A 152 -22.89 24.67 2.61
C MET A 152 -22.49 25.16 1.22
N PRO A 153 -21.39 25.93 1.11
CA PRO A 153 -20.88 26.33 -0.18
C PRO A 153 -20.13 25.18 -0.85
N VAL A 154 -20.31 25.05 -2.17
CA VAL A 154 -19.63 24.08 -3.06
C VAL A 154 -18.09 24.08 -2.87
N SER A 155 -17.52 25.19 -2.42
CA SER A 155 -16.11 25.31 -2.07
C SER A 155 -15.64 24.33 -0.99
N ILE A 156 -16.53 23.83 -0.11
CA ILE A 156 -16.19 22.85 0.93
C ILE A 156 -15.60 21.59 0.33
N THR A 157 -16.19 21.08 -0.75
CA THR A 157 -15.69 19.88 -1.44
C THR A 157 -14.27 20.11 -1.97
N VAL A 158 -14.00 21.27 -2.58
CA VAL A 158 -12.66 21.62 -3.07
C VAL A 158 -11.66 21.75 -1.93
N ILE A 159 -12.05 22.43 -0.85
CA ILE A 159 -11.23 22.60 0.35
C ILE A 159 -10.91 21.23 0.97
N SER A 160 -11.89 20.31 1.04
CA SER A 160 -11.71 18.95 1.56
C SER A 160 -10.71 18.15 0.75
N VAL A 161 -10.78 18.18 -0.59
CA VAL A 161 -9.80 17.51 -1.45
C VAL A 161 -8.40 18.09 -1.25
N LEU A 162 -8.27 19.42 -1.22
CA LEU A 162 -6.99 20.09 -0.99
C LEU A 162 -6.44 19.79 0.40
N ALA A 163 -7.29 19.75 1.43
CA ALA A 163 -6.91 19.40 2.79
C ALA A 163 -6.42 17.96 2.87
N TYR A 164 -7.12 17.01 2.25
CA TYR A 164 -6.69 15.61 2.18
C TYR A 164 -5.31 15.49 1.55
N VAL A 165 -5.12 16.08 0.36
CA VAL A 165 -3.83 16.04 -0.35
C VAL A 165 -2.74 16.71 0.47
N GLY A 166 -3.03 17.89 1.04
CA GLY A 166 -2.09 18.63 1.89
C GLY A 166 -1.65 17.85 3.13
N ILE A 167 -2.59 17.20 3.83
CA ILE A 167 -2.31 16.37 5.00
C ILE A 167 -1.50 15.13 4.60
N ALA A 168 -1.86 14.45 3.51
CA ALA A 168 -1.11 13.30 3.02
C ALA A 168 0.36 13.66 2.69
N LEU A 169 0.57 14.78 1.99
CA LEU A 169 1.91 15.30 1.69
C LEU A 169 2.67 15.72 2.96
N PHE A 170 1.96 16.30 3.93
CA PHE A 170 2.53 16.66 5.23
C PHE A 170 3.01 15.41 6.01
N ILE A 171 2.18 14.37 6.10
CA ILE A 171 2.52 13.09 6.73
C ILE A 171 3.78 12.52 6.07
N TYR A 172 3.79 12.47 4.75
CA TYR A 172 4.92 11.92 4.00
C TYR A 172 6.23 12.69 4.25
N LYS A 173 6.20 14.02 4.13
CA LYS A 173 7.38 14.88 4.21
C LYS A 173 7.92 15.00 5.64
N TYR A 174 7.04 15.22 6.63
CA TYR A 174 7.45 15.60 7.98
C TYR A 174 7.40 14.44 8.99
N LEU A 175 6.55 13.43 8.79
CA LEU A 175 6.35 12.36 9.77
C LEU A 175 7.00 11.03 9.33
N LEU A 176 7.03 10.74 8.03
CA LEU A 176 7.62 9.51 7.49
C LEU A 176 9.06 9.69 6.98
N GLY A 177 9.51 10.93 6.77
CA GLY A 177 10.91 11.30 6.61
C GLY A 177 11.49 11.06 5.22
N ASN A 178 10.72 11.31 4.15
CA ASN A 178 11.22 11.21 2.78
C ASN A 178 11.32 12.58 2.06
N GLU A 179 12.33 12.68 1.19
CA GLU A 179 12.64 13.84 0.34
C GLU A 179 11.58 14.12 -0.75
N ILE A 180 11.82 15.22 -1.48
CA ILE A 180 11.17 15.78 -2.68
C ILE A 180 9.82 15.13 -3.08
N ILE A 181 8.77 15.96 -3.04
CA ILE A 181 7.46 15.62 -3.61
C ILE A 181 7.65 15.35 -5.11
N ASP A 182 7.48 14.10 -5.52
CA ASP A 182 7.59 13.68 -6.91
C ASP A 182 6.21 13.29 -7.48
N LEU A 183 6.16 13.12 -8.81
CA LEU A 183 4.94 12.71 -9.50
C LEU A 183 4.43 11.34 -9.01
N ARG A 184 5.33 10.50 -8.50
CA ARG A 184 4.99 9.18 -7.97
C ARG A 184 4.18 9.29 -6.70
N LEU A 185 4.59 10.13 -5.75
CA LEU A 185 3.81 10.43 -4.55
C LEU A 185 2.46 11.03 -4.90
N LEU A 186 2.42 12.07 -5.74
CA LEU A 186 1.18 12.70 -6.17
C LEU A 186 0.24 11.69 -6.82
N SER A 187 0.73 10.86 -7.73
CA SER A 187 -0.08 9.82 -8.38
C SER A 187 -0.70 8.84 -7.38
N GLY A 188 0.05 8.45 -6.34
CA GLY A 188 -0.45 7.55 -5.31
C GLY A 188 -1.47 8.20 -4.36
N VAL A 189 -1.26 9.46 -3.99
CA VAL A 189 -2.21 10.24 -3.16
C VAL A 189 -3.51 10.51 -3.90
N PHE A 190 -3.46 10.78 -5.20
CA PHE A 190 -4.68 10.92 -6.01
C PHE A 190 -5.35 9.56 -6.22
N ALA A 191 -4.59 8.49 -6.46
CA ALA A 191 -5.15 7.15 -6.59
C ALA A 191 -5.87 6.69 -5.31
N SER A 192 -5.39 7.10 -4.13
CA SER A 192 -6.05 6.76 -2.86
C SER A 192 -7.39 7.49 -2.67
N LEU A 193 -7.67 8.59 -3.38
CA LEU A 193 -8.98 9.27 -3.35
C LEU A 193 -10.04 8.58 -4.24
N ILE A 194 -9.64 7.66 -5.12
CA ILE A 194 -10.55 7.00 -6.06
C ILE A 194 -11.72 6.29 -5.34
N PRO A 195 -11.51 5.44 -4.30
CA PRO A 195 -12.62 4.74 -3.65
C PRO A 195 -13.69 5.70 -3.14
N THR A 196 -13.27 6.77 -2.48
CA THR A 196 -14.19 7.82 -1.99
C THR A 196 -14.89 8.52 -3.13
N SER A 197 -14.18 8.88 -4.19
CA SER A 197 -14.73 9.63 -5.33
C SER A 197 -15.73 8.84 -6.16
N ILE A 198 -15.73 7.50 -6.08
CA ILE A 198 -16.71 6.66 -6.78
C ILE A 198 -18.07 6.65 -6.05
N TYR A 199 -18.12 6.99 -4.75
CA TYR A 199 -19.35 6.98 -3.95
C TYR A 199 -20.56 7.67 -4.63
N PRO A 200 -20.46 8.93 -5.11
CA PRO A 200 -21.61 9.63 -5.69
C PRO A 200 -22.11 8.93 -6.97
N THR A 201 -21.20 8.31 -7.71
CA THR A 201 -21.53 7.55 -8.92
C THR A 201 -22.26 6.26 -8.58
N ILE A 202 -21.84 5.55 -7.53
CA ILE A 202 -22.55 4.35 -7.05
C ILE A 202 -23.96 4.74 -6.60
N MET A 203 -24.09 5.77 -5.76
CA MET A 203 -25.39 6.23 -5.28
C MET A 203 -26.30 6.64 -6.43
N ALA A 204 -25.79 7.42 -7.39
CA ALA A 204 -26.54 7.80 -8.59
C ALA A 204 -27.09 6.62 -9.38
N LEU A 205 -26.32 5.52 -9.47
CA LEU A 205 -26.69 4.32 -10.20
C LEU A 205 -27.71 3.46 -9.45
N ILE A 206 -27.68 3.43 -8.12
CA ILE A 206 -28.52 2.50 -7.33
C ILE A 206 -29.82 3.15 -6.81
N THR A 207 -29.80 4.45 -6.49
CA THR A 207 -30.94 5.17 -5.91
C THR A 207 -32.23 5.03 -6.74
N PRO A 208 -32.21 5.05 -8.09
CA PRO A 208 -33.44 4.89 -8.89
C PRO A 208 -34.08 3.50 -8.80
N TRP A 209 -33.32 2.47 -8.40
CA TRP A 209 -33.74 1.07 -8.49
C TRP A 209 -34.00 0.42 -7.13
N ILE A 210 -33.46 1.01 -6.05
CA ILE A 210 -33.46 0.40 -4.73
C ILE A 210 -34.42 1.17 -3.81
N PRO A 211 -35.35 0.48 -3.10
CA PRO A 211 -36.25 1.13 -2.17
C PRO A 211 -35.51 1.73 -0.95
N PRO A 212 -36.12 2.69 -0.22
CA PRO A 212 -35.42 3.50 0.78
C PRO A 212 -34.78 2.71 1.92
N LEU A 213 -35.41 1.62 2.36
CA LEU A 213 -34.95 0.84 3.50
C LEU A 213 -33.58 0.16 3.24
N PRO A 214 -33.41 -0.68 2.20
CA PRO A 214 -32.09 -1.19 1.86
C PRO A 214 -31.10 -0.09 1.41
N LEU A 215 -31.59 1.00 0.81
CA LEU A 215 -30.72 2.10 0.37
C LEU A 215 -29.99 2.76 1.54
N SER A 216 -30.66 2.99 2.67
CA SER A 216 -30.03 3.58 3.87
C SER A 216 -28.91 2.72 4.47
N ILE A 217 -29.06 1.39 4.42
CA ILE A 217 -28.04 0.44 4.86
C ILE A 217 -26.84 0.48 3.91
N ILE A 218 -27.10 0.47 2.60
CA ILE A 218 -26.04 0.54 1.58
C ILE A 218 -25.28 1.86 1.69
N ASP A 219 -25.99 2.97 1.85
CA ASP A 219 -25.39 4.30 2.03
C ASP A 219 -24.44 4.32 3.24
N ALA A 220 -24.91 3.88 4.41
CA ALA A 220 -24.10 3.82 5.62
C ALA A 220 -22.87 2.90 5.46
N LEU A 221 -23.03 1.74 4.80
CA LEU A 221 -21.93 0.83 4.51
C LEU A 221 -20.89 1.48 3.59
N LEU A 222 -21.30 2.14 2.51
CA LEU A 222 -20.39 2.78 1.58
C LEU A 222 -19.66 3.97 2.23
N LYS A 223 -20.37 4.78 3.03
CA LYS A 223 -19.79 5.87 3.84
C LYS A 223 -18.75 5.40 4.85
N ALA A 224 -18.81 4.14 5.30
CA ALA A 224 -17.79 3.55 6.17
C ALA A 224 -16.65 2.90 5.37
N LEU A 225 -16.98 2.08 4.37
CA LEU A 225 -16.02 1.23 3.68
C LEU A 225 -15.13 2.00 2.69
N LEU A 226 -15.68 2.95 1.94
CA LEU A 226 -14.90 3.67 0.92
C LEU A 226 -13.82 4.58 1.52
N PRO A 227 -14.08 5.33 2.62
CA PRO A 227 -13.02 6.05 3.32
C PRO A 227 -11.94 5.13 3.90
N LEU A 228 -12.32 3.98 4.47
CA LEU A 228 -11.36 3.00 4.98
C LEU A 228 -10.49 2.45 3.86
N ALA A 229 -11.08 2.11 2.70
CA ALA A 229 -10.33 1.68 1.53
C ALA A 229 -9.37 2.77 1.03
N SER A 230 -9.83 4.03 1.01
CA SER A 230 -8.99 5.19 0.66
C SER A 230 -7.75 5.30 1.58
N LEU A 231 -7.94 5.18 2.89
CA LEU A 231 -6.85 5.23 3.86
C LEU A 231 -5.91 4.02 3.76
N ILE A 232 -6.44 2.81 3.57
CA ILE A 232 -5.59 1.62 3.38
C ILE A 232 -4.71 1.77 2.14
N ILE A 233 -5.25 2.29 1.04
CA ILE A 233 -4.48 2.56 -0.18
C ILE A 233 -3.45 3.66 0.08
N LEU A 234 -3.82 4.75 0.74
CA LEU A 234 -2.89 5.83 1.07
C LEU A 234 -1.74 5.34 1.95
N ALA A 235 -2.03 4.63 3.05
CA ALA A 235 -1.02 4.06 3.94
C ALA A 235 -0.10 3.09 3.21
N THR A 236 -0.64 2.29 2.29
CA THR A 236 0.17 1.40 1.45
C THR A 236 1.10 2.19 0.53
N VAL A 237 0.59 3.24 -0.13
CA VAL A 237 1.39 4.13 -0.99
C VAL A 237 2.50 4.80 -0.18
N LEU A 238 2.18 5.40 0.96
CA LEU A 238 3.14 6.10 1.81
C LEU A 238 4.19 5.14 2.36
N SER A 239 3.81 3.94 2.79
CA SER A 239 4.73 2.89 3.25
C SER A 239 5.67 2.42 2.13
N MET A 240 5.16 2.19 0.92
CA MET A 240 5.97 1.77 -0.22
C MET A 240 6.99 2.83 -0.63
N LEU A 241 6.62 4.11 -0.57
CA LEU A 241 7.49 5.22 -0.97
C LEU A 241 8.50 5.59 0.11
N SER A 242 8.07 5.70 1.36
CA SER A 242 8.93 6.02 2.51
C SER A 242 9.83 4.85 2.95
N GLY A 243 9.45 3.61 2.61
CA GLY A 243 10.10 2.40 3.11
C GLY A 243 9.84 2.14 4.60
N LYS A 244 8.98 2.94 5.25
CA LYS A 244 8.54 2.75 6.65
C LYS A 244 7.42 1.71 6.72
N PRO A 245 7.25 1.03 7.87
CA PRO A 245 6.11 0.14 8.08
C PRO A 245 4.77 0.86 7.90
N MET A 246 3.79 0.14 7.34
CA MET A 246 2.48 0.69 6.99
C MET A 246 1.68 1.11 8.22
N GLU A 247 1.92 0.44 9.35
CA GLU A 247 1.29 0.73 10.64
C GLU A 247 1.53 2.18 11.06
N TYR A 248 2.71 2.73 10.79
CA TYR A 248 2.99 4.15 11.06
C TYR A 248 2.19 5.08 10.15
N SER A 249 2.10 4.77 8.86
CA SER A 249 1.35 5.59 7.90
C SER A 249 -0.15 5.57 8.26
N LEU A 250 -0.68 4.39 8.53
CA LEU A 250 -2.07 4.18 8.94
C LEU A 250 -2.40 4.90 10.26
N LEU A 251 -1.47 4.90 11.22
CA LEU A 251 -1.65 5.63 12.48
C LEU A 251 -1.76 7.14 12.24
N PHE A 252 -0.87 7.73 11.45
CA PHE A 252 -0.91 9.17 11.16
C PHE A 252 -2.15 9.56 10.35
N GLU A 253 -2.52 8.75 9.36
CA GLU A 253 -3.72 8.97 8.55
C GLU A 253 -5.00 8.83 9.39
N THR A 254 -5.04 7.87 10.30
CA THR A 254 -6.17 7.73 11.24
C THR A 254 -6.30 8.98 12.12
N LEU A 255 -5.17 9.47 12.65
CA LEU A 255 -5.15 10.60 13.58
C LEU A 255 -5.46 11.93 12.89
N LEU A 256 -4.97 12.15 11.67
CA LEU A 256 -5.05 13.44 10.97
C LEU A 256 -6.15 13.51 9.90
N LEU A 257 -6.65 12.38 9.41
CA LEU A 257 -7.73 12.34 8.41
C LEU A 257 -9.00 11.70 8.98
N LEU A 258 -8.93 10.45 9.45
CA LEU A 258 -10.15 9.71 9.82
C LEU A 258 -10.85 10.32 11.04
N ILE A 259 -10.13 10.52 12.15
CA ILE A 259 -10.71 11.06 13.39
C ILE A 259 -11.31 12.44 13.14
N PRO A 260 -10.60 13.41 12.52
CA PRO A 260 -11.18 14.71 12.18
C PRO A 260 -12.41 14.60 11.27
N SER A 261 -12.40 13.71 10.26
CA SER A 261 -13.56 13.51 9.39
C SER A 261 -14.79 13.04 10.17
N VAL A 262 -14.61 12.08 11.08
CA VAL A 262 -15.70 11.57 11.94
C VAL A 262 -16.19 12.64 12.92
N ILE A 263 -15.28 13.40 13.53
CA ILE A 263 -15.64 14.50 14.44
C ILE A 263 -16.46 15.57 13.70
N ILE A 264 -16.01 15.99 12.52
CA ILE A 264 -16.72 16.97 11.69
C ILE A 264 -18.11 16.45 11.33
N TYR A 265 -18.20 15.20 10.87
CA TYR A 265 -19.47 14.56 10.55
C TYR A 265 -20.43 14.56 11.75
N ILE A 266 -19.96 14.13 12.92
CA ILE A 266 -20.78 14.11 14.15
C ILE A 266 -21.17 15.52 14.58
N ALA A 267 -20.27 16.51 14.49
CA ALA A 267 -20.53 17.87 14.94
C ALA A 267 -21.56 18.61 14.09
N ILE A 268 -21.67 18.25 12.81
CA ILE A 268 -22.56 18.91 11.84
C ILE A 268 -23.92 18.22 11.74
N PHE A 269 -23.97 16.88 11.88
CA PHE A 269 -25.17 16.08 11.64
C PHE A 269 -25.76 15.45 12.92
N ARG A 270 -25.34 15.89 14.12
CA ARG A 270 -26.05 15.63 15.39
C ARG A 270 -26.98 16.76 15.79
#